data_AF-A0A5B8VTC7-F1
#
_entry.id   AF-A0A5B8VTC7-F1
#
_cell.length_a   1.000
_cell.length_b   1.000
_cell.length_c   1.000
_cell.angle_alpha   90.00
_cell.angle_beta   90.00
_cell.angle_gamma   90.00
#
_symmetry.space_group_name_H-M   'P 1'
#
loop_
_entity.id
_entity.type
_entity.pdbx_description
1 polymer ?
#
loop_
_entity_poly.entity_id
_entity_poly.type
_entity_poly.pdbx_seq_one_letter_code
_entity_poly.pdbx_strand_id
1 'polypeptide(L)' 'MKDNSIDNPLHKLSNPAQRALANAGITDINQLAAWREADFMKLHGTGKKGLQILKALMAERNIAFRQM' A
#
# COMPACT_ATOMS: atom_id res chain seq x y z
N MET A 1 18.78 12.38 7.43
CA MET A 1 18.23 11.97 6.11
C MET A 1 16.79 12.45 6.09
N LYS A 2 16.46 13.46 5.28
CA LYS A 2 15.15 14.11 5.28
C LYS A 2 14.21 13.27 4.42
N ASP A 3 13.37 12.44 5.05
CA ASP A 3 12.23 11.83 4.38
C ASP A 3 11.31 12.98 3.93
N ASN A 4 11.25 13.20 2.62
CA ASN A 4 10.50 14.30 2.03
C ASN A 4 9.02 13.86 1.96
N SER A 5 8.31 13.95 3.09
CA SER A 5 6.92 13.51 3.29
C SER A 5 5.86 14.30 2.49
N ILE A 6 6.19 14.82 1.30
CA ILE A 6 5.26 15.53 0.41
C ILE A 6 4.53 14.56 -0.54
N ASP A 7 5.12 13.40 -0.87
CA ASP A 7 4.58 12.48 -1.90
C ASP A 7 4.47 11.04 -1.41
N ASN A 8 3.84 10.81 -0.25
CA ASN A 8 3.42 9.44 0.10
C ASN A 8 2.23 9.05 -0.81
N PRO A 9 2.42 8.14 -1.79
CA PRO A 9 1.35 7.76 -2.71
C PRO A 9 0.16 7.10 -2.00
N LEU A 10 0.36 6.58 -0.78
CA LEU A 10 -0.70 5.99 0.04
C LEU A 10 -1.76 7.01 0.47
N HIS A 11 -1.46 8.32 0.46
CA HIS A 11 -2.46 9.37 0.70
C HIS A 11 -3.59 9.38 -0.34
N LYS A 12 -3.40 8.80 -1.53
CA LYS A 12 -4.45 8.65 -2.54
C LYS A 12 -5.49 7.58 -2.19
N LEU A 13 -5.24 6.76 -1.16
CA LEU A 13 -6.18 5.75 -0.67
C LEU A 13 -7.23 6.37 0.26
N SER A 14 -8.37 5.70 0.42
CA SER A 14 -9.41 6.12 1.35
C SER A 14 -8.94 6.02 2.80
N ASN A 15 -9.54 6.82 3.71
CA ASN A 15 -9.21 6.79 5.14
C ASN A 15 -9.23 5.37 5.76
N PRO A 16 -10.16 4.46 5.43
CA PRO A 16 -10.11 3.08 5.93
C PRO A 16 -8.91 2.28 5.42
N ALA A 17 -8.51 2.48 4.16
CA ALA A 17 -7.36 1.81 3.57
C ALA A 17 -6.04 2.32 4.15
N GLN A 18 -5.91 3.63 4.35
CA GLN A 18 -4.75 4.22 5.04
C GLN A 18 -4.63 3.70 6.47
N ARG A 19 -5.75 3.60 7.21
CA ARG A 19 -5.77 3.03 8.56
C ARG A 19 -5.39 1.56 8.58
N ALA A 20 -5.90 0.76 7.64
CA ALA A 20 -5.56 -0.66 7.51
C ALA A 20 -4.06 -0.86 7.24
N LEU A 21 -3.48 -0.05 6.36
CA LEU A 21 -2.04 -0.03 6.07
C LEU A 21 -1.22 0.37 7.29
N ALA A 22 -1.58 1.46 7.96
CA ALA A 22 -0.89 1.92 9.17
C ALA A 22 -0.96 0.88 10.29
N ASN A 23 -2.11 0.22 10.48
CA ASN A 23 -2.27 -0.88 11.44
C ASN A 23 -1.41 -2.10 11.08
N ALA A 24 -1.16 -2.33 9.79
CA ALA A 24 -0.25 -3.34 9.29
C ALA A 24 1.24 -2.93 9.36
N GLY A 25 1.55 -1.70 9.82
CA GLY A 25 2.89 -1.14 9.83
C GLY A 25 3.42 -0.73 8.45
N ILE A 26 2.52 -0.59 7.46
CA ILE A 26 2.85 -0.16 6.10
C ILE A 26 2.64 1.36 6.00
N THR A 27 3.74 2.10 5.99
CA THR A 27 3.76 3.56 5.85
C THR A 27 4.32 4.01 4.51
N ASP A 28 4.97 3.13 3.76
CA ASP A 28 5.51 3.36 2.43
C ASP A 28 5.04 2.25 1.46
N ILE A 29 4.73 2.65 0.23
CA ILE A 29 4.40 1.73 -0.86
C ILE A 29 5.54 0.75 -1.17
N ASN A 30 6.80 1.12 -0.95
CA ASN A 30 7.95 0.24 -1.11
C ASN A 30 7.91 -0.97 -0.18
N GLN A 31 7.32 -0.82 1.00
CA GLN A 31 7.19 -1.92 1.96
C GLN A 31 6.26 -3.03 1.42
N LEU A 32 5.32 -2.71 0.53
CA LEU A 32 4.43 -3.70 -0.08
C LEU A 32 5.19 -4.73 -0.92
N ALA A 33 6.41 -4.42 -1.38
CA ALA A 33 7.27 -5.39 -2.06
C ALA A 33 7.67 -6.58 -1.16
N ALA A 34 7.66 -6.38 0.16
CA ALA A 34 7.91 -7.43 1.13
C ALA A 34 6.64 -8.22 1.50
N TRP A 35 5.46 -7.69 1.15
CA TRP A 35 4.17 -8.29 1.46
C TRP A 35 3.68 -9.15 0.30
N ARG A 36 2.98 -10.24 0.64
CA ARG A 36 2.24 -11.04 -0.33
C ARG A 36 0.88 -10.41 -0.58
N GLU A 37 0.39 -10.48 -1.81
CA GLU A 37 -0.95 -9.98 -2.16
C GLU A 37 -2.04 -10.66 -1.30
N ALA A 38 -1.91 -11.95 -1.03
CA ALA A 38 -2.86 -12.69 -0.20
C ALA A 38 -2.89 -12.19 1.26
N ASP A 39 -1.74 -11.83 1.83
CA ASP A 39 -1.66 -11.28 3.19
C ASP A 39 -2.17 -9.84 3.23
N PHE A 40 -1.89 -9.08 2.17
CA PHE A 40 -2.48 -7.76 1.98
C PHE A 40 -4.02 -7.83 1.89
N MET A 41 -4.59 -8.80 1.18
CA MET A 41 -6.05 -8.96 1.09
C MET A 41 -6.72 -9.31 2.43
N LYS A 42 -5.97 -9.83 3.41
CA LYS A 42 -6.49 -10.06 4.77
C LYS A 42 -6.64 -8.77 5.58
N LEU A 43 -6.06 -7.66 5.14
CA LEU A 43 -6.19 -6.37 5.80
C LEU A 43 -7.63 -5.86 5.66
N HIS A 44 -8.39 -5.92 6.77
CA HIS A 44 -9.75 -5.39 6.85
C HIS A 44 -9.72 -3.87 6.72
N GLY A 45 -10.23 -3.35 5.60
CA GLY A 45 -10.35 -1.90 5.34
C GLY A 45 -9.90 -1.49 3.93
N THR A 46 -9.07 -2.31 3.28
CA THR A 46 -8.71 -2.18 1.86
C THR A 46 -9.70 -2.95 1.01
N GLY A 47 -10.90 -2.39 0.81
CA GLY A 47 -11.86 -2.96 -0.14
C GLY A 47 -11.28 -3.05 -1.57
N LYS A 48 -11.99 -3.72 -2.49
CA LYS A 48 -11.55 -3.94 -3.89
C LYS A 48 -11.01 -2.67 -4.58
N LYS A 49 -11.65 -1.52 -4.33
CA LYS A 49 -11.22 -0.21 -4.87
C LYS A 49 -9.85 0.23 -4.33
N GLY A 50 -9.59 0.03 -3.03
CA GLY A 50 -8.29 0.34 -2.41
C GLY A 50 -7.17 -0.51 -3.01
N LEU A 51 -7.42 -1.80 -3.23
CA LEU A 51 -6.46 -2.70 -3.88
C LEU A 51 -6.16 -2.25 -5.34
N GLN A 52 -7.17 -1.85 -6.10
CA GLN A 52 -6.98 -1.36 -7.47
C GLN A 52 -6.10 -0.10 -7.52
N ILE A 53 -6.41 0.88 -6.67
CA ILE A 53 -5.60 2.11 -6.56
C ILE A 53 -4.18 1.76 -6.15
N LEU A 54 -4.02 0.88 -5.16
CA LEU A 54 -2.71 0.46 -4.69
C LEU A 54 -1.90 -0.22 -5.80
N LYS A 55 -2.49 -1.15 -6.55
CA LYS A 55 -1.83 -1.80 -7.69
C LYS A 55 -1.40 -0.78 -8.76
N ALA A 56 -2.22 0.22 -9.05
CA ALA A 56 -1.86 1.28 -9.99
C ALA A 56 -0.64 2.08 -9.50
N LEU A 57 -0.63 2.46 -8.21
CA LEU A 57 0.50 3.18 -7.61
C LEU A 57 1.78 2.35 -7.55
N MET A 58 1.64 1.04 -7.31
CA MET A 58 2.76 0.10 -7.33
C MET A 58 3.32 -0.01 -8.76
N ALA A 59 2.45 -0.11 -9.77
CA ALA A 59 2.85 -0.17 -11.18
C ALA A 59 3.55 1.12 -11.64
N GLU A 60 3.08 2.31 -11.23
CA GLU A 60 3.75 3.60 -11.49
C GLU A 60 5.20 3.62 -10.99
N ARG A 61 5.52 2.82 -9.97
CA ARG A 61 6.84 2.75 -9.34
C ARG A 61 7.60 1.47 -9.65
N ASN A 62 7.11 0.62 -10.56
CA ASN A 62 7.66 -0.71 -10.85
C ASN A 62 7.80 -1.61 -9.61
N ILE A 63 6.90 -1.44 -8.65
CA ILE A 63 6.80 -2.27 -7.45
C ILE A 63 5.76 -3.35 -7.72
N ALA A 64 6.01 -4.56 -7.25
CA ALA A 64 5.05 -5.65 -7.24
C ALA A 64 5.00 -6.26 -5.85
N PHE A 65 3.87 -6.89 -5.50
CA PHE A 65 3.82 -7.71 -4.30
C PHE A 65 4.87 -8.83 -4.40
N ARG A 66 5.32 -9.31 -3.24
CA ARG A 66 6.15 -10.50 -3.16
C ARG A 66 5.41 -11.66 -3.83
N GLN A 67 5.93 -12.10 -4.97
CA GLN A 67 5.61 -13.39 -5.57
C GLN A 67 6.06 -14.47 -4.58
N MET A 68 5.22 -15.49 -4.40
CA MET A 68 5.24 -16.46 -3.30
C MET A 68 6.63 -16.94 -2.88
#